data_AF-A0A7C9D4W8-F1
#
_entry.id   AF-A0A7C9D4W8-F1
#
_cell.length_a   1.000
_cell.length_b   1.000
_cell.length_c   1.000
_cell.angle_alpha   90.00
_cell.angle_beta   90.00
_cell.angle_gamma   90.00
#
_symmetry.space_group_name_H-M   'P 1'
#
loop_
_entity.id
_entity.type
_entity.pdbx_description
1 polymer ?
#
loop_
_entity_poly.entity_id
_entity_poly.type
_entity_poly.pdbx_seq_one_letter_code
_entity_poly.pdbx_strand_id
1 'polypeptide(L)'
;MATQIARPSAMSSMIHLRRCSSLSTASKPSHHREHSRNQEYLKPTPFVGSWEAPKDPREAQAKLAHLRRDYAKQVKDLRKHYIYEMELQHQEQIRKDEARREEILRQREERNKSKAAAAEARAVERKAFEDEFRQTLMKERAEKLEYWRRRQQAIEEKKNIKKELIRKQSSTWIDEHKLEGKILERIIDTKPL
;
A
#
# COMPACT_ATOMS: atom_id res chain seq x y z
N MET A 1 -51.07 -26.05 -23.00
CA MET A 1 -49.87 -26.59 -23.66
C MET A 1 -48.83 -25.47 -23.77
N ALA A 2 -47.57 -25.83 -23.54
CA ALA A 2 -46.33 -25.05 -23.73
C ALA A 2 -46.08 -23.86 -22.77
N THR A 3 -45.38 -24.19 -21.68
CA THR A 3 -44.38 -23.34 -21.04
C THR A 3 -43.22 -23.06 -22.00
N GLN A 4 -42.67 -21.85 -21.99
CA GLN A 4 -41.22 -21.66 -22.17
C GLN A 4 -40.73 -20.31 -21.61
N ILE A 5 -39.68 -20.46 -20.81
CA ILE A 5 -38.90 -19.46 -20.07
C ILE A 5 -37.66 -19.14 -20.91
N ALA A 6 -37.26 -17.86 -21.05
CA ALA A 6 -35.84 -17.49 -21.18
C ALA A 6 -35.54 -15.97 -21.04
N ARG A 7 -34.99 -15.64 -19.86
CA ARG A 7 -33.84 -14.75 -19.54
C ARG A 7 -33.77 -13.29 -20.04
N PRO A 8 -33.55 -12.32 -19.11
CA PRO A 8 -33.09 -10.97 -19.46
C PRO A 8 -31.57 -10.95 -19.73
N SER A 9 -31.17 -10.36 -20.85
CA SER A 9 -29.76 -10.05 -21.17
C SER A 9 -29.39 -8.71 -20.54
N ALA A 10 -28.75 -8.77 -19.37
CA ALA A 10 -28.08 -7.63 -18.77
C ALA A 10 -26.68 -7.50 -19.40
N MET A 11 -26.53 -6.62 -20.39
CA MET A 11 -25.22 -6.17 -20.84
C MET A 11 -24.81 -4.96 -19.99
N SER A 12 -24.04 -5.29 -18.95
CA SER A 12 -23.31 -4.37 -18.10
C SER A 12 -22.32 -3.56 -18.93
N SER A 13 -22.60 -2.26 -19.11
CA SER A 13 -21.65 -1.30 -19.68
C SER A 13 -20.59 -0.96 -18.62
N MET A 14 -19.55 -1.79 -18.52
CA MET A 14 -18.33 -1.44 -17.81
C MET A 14 -17.60 -0.36 -18.61
N ILE A 15 -17.77 0.90 -18.19
CA ILE A 15 -16.95 2.02 -18.62
C ILE A 15 -15.53 1.75 -18.12
N HIS A 16 -14.68 1.21 -18.99
CA HIS A 16 -13.25 1.16 -18.76
C HIS A 16 -12.72 2.61 -18.77
N LEU A 17 -12.57 3.21 -17.58
CA LEU A 17 -11.74 4.39 -17.43
C LEU A 17 -10.30 3.99 -17.75
N ARG A 18 -9.89 4.19 -19.01
CA ARG A 18 -8.48 4.31 -19.39
C ARG A 18 -7.93 5.53 -18.64
N ARG A 19 -7.34 5.29 -17.48
CA ARG A 19 -6.44 6.24 -16.83
C ARG A 19 -5.17 6.30 -17.67
N CYS A 20 -5.17 7.17 -18.67
CA CYS A 20 -3.94 7.58 -19.34
C CYS A 20 -3.11 8.35 -18.32
N SER A 21 -2.17 7.66 -17.67
CA SER A 21 -1.07 8.30 -16.97
C SER A 21 -0.18 8.97 -18.01
N SER A 22 -0.39 10.26 -18.26
CA SER A 22 0.60 11.08 -18.91
C SER A 22 1.80 11.17 -17.96
N LEU A 23 2.74 10.24 -18.09
CA LEU A 23 4.10 10.40 -17.59
C LEU A 23 4.70 11.55 -18.40
N SER A 24 4.54 12.76 -17.89
CA SER A 24 5.30 13.92 -18.33
C SER A 24 6.77 13.65 -17.96
N THR A 25 7.49 12.96 -18.85
CA THR A 25 8.95 12.98 -18.82
C THR A 25 9.33 14.42 -19.13
N ALA A 26 9.55 15.23 -18.10
CA ALA A 26 10.21 16.51 -18.26
C ALA A 26 11.58 16.22 -18.86
N SER A 27 11.72 16.42 -20.18
CA SER A 27 12.99 16.35 -20.85
C SER A 27 13.88 17.40 -20.19
N LYS A 28 14.96 16.97 -19.54
CA LYS A 28 15.96 17.90 -19.00
C LYS A 28 16.33 18.88 -20.11
N PRO A 29 16.33 20.20 -19.84
CA PRO A 29 16.69 21.18 -20.84
C PRO A 29 18.06 20.79 -21.42
N SER A 30 18.12 20.67 -22.74
CA SER A 30 19.35 20.37 -23.45
C SER A 30 20.33 21.54 -23.26
N HIS A 31 21.47 21.30 -22.61
CA HIS A 31 22.53 22.29 -22.42
C HIS A 31 23.14 22.82 -23.73
N HIS A 32 22.80 22.24 -24.89
CA HIS A 32 23.41 22.62 -26.16
C HIS A 32 23.14 24.07 -26.58
N ARG A 33 22.12 24.74 -26.03
CA ARG A 33 21.73 26.11 -26.43
C ARG A 33 22.30 27.23 -25.54
N GLU A 34 22.89 26.89 -24.40
CA GLU A 34 23.46 27.88 -23.48
C GLU A 34 24.85 28.35 -23.92
N HIS A 35 25.62 27.47 -24.56
CA HIS A 35 26.97 27.77 -25.03
C HIS A 35 27.02 28.88 -26.08
N SER A 36 25.97 29.07 -26.91
CA SER A 36 25.93 30.15 -27.91
C SER A 36 25.41 31.47 -27.34
N ARG A 37 24.70 31.44 -26.21
CA ARG A 37 24.04 32.63 -25.64
C ARG A 37 24.96 33.46 -24.74
N ASN A 38 25.98 32.83 -24.16
CA ASN A 38 26.94 33.46 -23.25
C ASN A 38 28.35 33.60 -23.86
N GLN A 39 28.50 33.46 -25.18
CA GLN A 39 29.78 33.69 -25.84
C GLN A 39 30.03 35.19 -25.98
N GLU A 40 30.87 35.72 -25.09
CA GLU A 40 31.46 37.03 -25.26
C GLU A 40 32.60 36.93 -26.29
N TYR A 41 32.39 37.46 -27.48
CA TYR A 41 33.44 37.54 -28.50
C TYR A 41 34.50 38.55 -28.07
N LEU A 42 35.74 38.09 -27.95
CA LEU A 42 36.88 38.96 -27.70
C LEU A 42 37.06 39.93 -28.88
N LYS A 43 37.53 41.14 -28.58
CA LYS A 43 37.85 42.15 -29.60
C LYS A 43 38.88 41.59 -30.60
N PRO A 44 38.81 41.99 -31.88
CA PRO A 44 39.80 41.59 -32.89
C PRO A 44 41.22 41.84 -32.38
N THR A 45 42.06 40.81 -32.38
CA THR A 45 43.43 40.92 -31.88
C THR A 45 44.33 41.49 -33.00
N PRO A 46 45.08 42.58 -32.73
CA PRO A 46 46.00 43.17 -33.72
C PRO A 46 47.22 42.27 -34.02
N PHE A 47 47.34 41.14 -33.32
CA PHE A 47 48.39 40.13 -33.50
C PHE A 47 48.26 39.36 -34.82
N VAL A 48 47.03 39.20 -35.34
CA VAL A 48 46.79 38.48 -36.60
C VAL A 48 47.20 39.40 -37.75
N GLY A 49 48.43 39.24 -38.24
CA GLY A 49 48.99 40.02 -39.35
C GLY A 49 50.21 40.87 -39.00
N SER A 50 50.65 40.89 -37.74
CA SER A 50 51.84 41.65 -37.29
C SER A 50 53.18 40.97 -37.63
N TRP A 51 53.18 39.98 -38.53
CA TRP A 51 54.40 39.23 -38.89
C TRP A 51 55.09 39.90 -40.08
N GLU A 52 56.23 40.53 -39.82
CA GLU A 52 57.11 41.02 -40.88
C GLU A 52 58.10 39.93 -41.29
N ALA A 53 58.13 39.61 -42.59
CA ALA A 53 59.03 38.59 -43.12
C ALA A 53 60.50 39.10 -43.07
N PRO A 54 61.41 38.40 -42.37
CA PRO A 54 62.83 38.75 -42.37
C PRO A 54 63.43 38.63 -43.78
N LYS A 55 64.32 39.56 -44.17
CA LYS A 55 64.94 39.61 -45.50
C LYS A 55 65.91 38.45 -45.76
N ASP A 56 66.57 37.95 -44.71
CA ASP A 56 67.55 36.87 -44.80
C ASP A 56 66.93 35.48 -44.52
N PRO A 57 67.12 34.49 -45.41
CA PRO A 57 66.45 33.19 -45.32
C PRO A 57 66.86 32.37 -44.09
N ARG A 58 68.13 32.49 -43.66
CA ARG A 58 68.66 31.78 -42.49
C ARG A 58 68.08 32.31 -41.17
N GLU A 59 67.88 33.62 -41.08
CA GLU A 59 67.27 34.25 -39.91
C GLU A 59 65.78 33.95 -39.82
N ALA A 60 65.07 33.95 -40.95
CA ALA A 60 63.67 33.56 -41.02
C ALA A 60 63.46 32.12 -40.52
N GLN A 61 64.32 31.19 -40.92
CA GLN A 61 64.27 29.80 -40.45
C GLN A 61 64.52 29.69 -38.94
N ALA A 62 65.51 30.43 -38.41
CA ALA A 62 65.81 30.44 -36.97
C ALA A 62 64.63 31.00 -36.16
N LYS A 63 64.06 32.14 -36.57
CA LYS A 63 62.88 32.74 -35.91
C LYS A 63 61.67 31.81 -35.94
N LEU A 64 61.41 31.17 -37.08
CA LEU A 64 60.33 30.18 -37.21
C LEU A 64 60.55 28.96 -36.31
N ALA A 65 61.77 28.46 -36.20
CA ALA A 65 62.09 27.34 -35.32
C ALA A 65 61.88 27.69 -33.84
N HIS A 66 62.24 28.91 -33.42
CA HIS A 66 61.95 29.40 -32.06
C HIS A 66 60.45 29.49 -31.81
N LEU A 67 59.70 30.14 -32.70
CA LEU A 67 58.23 30.24 -32.58
C LEU A 67 57.55 28.88 -32.48
N ARG A 68 57.96 27.91 -33.31
CA ARG A 68 57.41 26.55 -33.25
C ARG A 68 57.67 25.88 -31.90
N ARG A 69 58.87 26.06 -31.33
CA ARG A 69 59.21 25.51 -30.01
C ARG A 69 58.44 26.20 -28.90
N ASP A 70 58.37 27.52 -28.91
CA ASP A 70 57.71 28.29 -27.84
C ASP A 70 56.21 28.08 -27.86
N TYR A 71 55.59 28.04 -29.06
CA TYR A 71 54.19 27.67 -29.20
C TYR A 71 53.92 26.24 -28.71
N ALA A 72 54.77 25.28 -29.06
CA ALA A 72 54.62 23.91 -28.58
C ALA A 72 54.73 23.81 -27.05
N LYS A 73 55.62 24.59 -26.42
CA LYS A 73 55.72 24.69 -24.97
C LYS A 73 54.45 25.30 -24.35
N GLN A 74 54.02 26.46 -24.86
CA GLN A 74 52.82 27.14 -24.38
C GLN A 74 51.58 26.24 -24.45
N VAL A 75 51.35 25.59 -25.60
CA VAL A 75 50.22 24.67 -25.77
C VAL A 75 50.34 23.45 -24.85
N LYS A 76 51.56 22.92 -24.64
CA LYS A 76 51.78 21.81 -23.71
C LYS A 76 51.41 22.21 -22.28
N ASP A 77 51.82 23.39 -21.84
CA ASP A 77 51.51 23.85 -20.48
C ASP A 77 50.02 24.19 -20.33
N LEU A 78 49.39 24.79 -21.34
CA LEU A 78 47.93 24.98 -21.37
C LEU A 78 47.17 23.65 -21.24
N ARG A 79 47.61 22.59 -21.96
CA ARG A 79 46.99 21.26 -21.82
C ARG A 79 47.13 20.70 -20.41
N LYS A 80 48.27 20.88 -19.75
CA LYS A 80 48.47 20.44 -18.37
C LYS A 80 47.53 21.18 -17.41
N HIS A 81 47.44 22.50 -17.54
CA HIS A 81 46.53 23.31 -16.73
C HIS A 81 45.07 22.89 -16.94
N TYR A 82 44.65 22.71 -18.19
CA TYR A 82 43.31 22.25 -18.50
C TYR A 82 43.01 20.87 -17.89
N ILE A 83 43.93 19.90 -18.03
CA ILE A 83 43.75 18.57 -17.42
C ILE A 83 43.61 18.69 -15.90
N TYR A 84 44.43 19.52 -15.27
CA TYR A 84 44.38 19.76 -13.83
C TYR A 84 43.05 20.39 -13.38
N GLU A 85 42.56 21.40 -14.10
CA GLU A 85 41.27 22.04 -13.82
C GLU A 85 40.11 21.06 -13.98
N MET A 86 40.13 20.24 -15.04
CA MET A 86 39.11 19.21 -15.27
C MET A 86 39.12 18.15 -14.16
N GLU A 87 40.30 17.73 -13.70
CA GLU A 87 40.45 16.78 -12.59
C GLU A 87 39.94 17.38 -11.27
N LEU A 88 40.24 18.65 -10.99
CA LEU A 88 39.73 19.35 -9.82
C LEU A 88 38.19 19.40 -9.82
N GLN A 89 37.60 19.76 -10.96
CA GLN A 89 36.14 19.75 -11.13
C GLN A 89 35.55 18.35 -10.94
N HIS A 90 36.21 17.31 -11.48
CA HIS A 90 35.76 15.93 -11.32
C HIS A 90 35.73 15.51 -9.84
N GLN A 91 36.79 15.84 -9.08
CA GLN A 91 36.86 15.55 -7.65
C GLN A 91 35.80 16.29 -6.84
N GLU A 92 35.48 17.54 -7.18
CA GLU A 92 34.38 18.27 -6.55
C GLU A 92 33.02 17.62 -6.82
N GLN A 93 32.78 17.11 -8.04
CA GLN A 93 31.55 16.39 -8.36
C GLN A 93 31.44 15.09 -7.56
N ILE A 94 32.55 14.34 -7.42
CA ILE A 94 32.58 13.13 -6.59
C ILE A 94 32.19 13.45 -5.15
N ARG A 95 32.81 14.48 -4.53
CA ARG A 95 32.48 14.89 -3.15
C ARG A 95 31.01 15.28 -3.00
N LYS A 96 30.45 16.00 -3.96
CA LYS A 96 29.02 16.37 -3.98
C LYS A 96 28.12 15.15 -4.13
N ASP A 97 28.50 14.19 -4.98
CA ASP A 97 27.76 12.95 -5.19
C ASP A 97 27.77 12.06 -3.96
N GLU A 98 28.91 11.93 -3.29
CA GLU A 98 29.06 11.19 -2.03
C GLU A 98 28.17 11.80 -0.94
N ALA A 99 28.25 13.11 -0.72
CA ALA A 99 27.39 13.80 0.25
C ALA A 99 25.88 13.61 -0.06
N ARG A 100 25.49 13.67 -1.34
CA ARG A 100 24.11 13.39 -1.77
C ARG A 100 23.70 11.95 -1.52
N ARG A 101 24.58 10.98 -1.79
CA ARG A 101 24.31 9.55 -1.55
C ARG A 101 24.10 9.28 -0.07
N GLU A 102 24.96 9.81 0.78
CA GLU A 102 24.86 9.66 2.24
C GLU A 102 23.56 10.26 2.78
N GLU A 103 23.17 11.44 2.31
CA GLU A 103 21.90 12.06 2.71
C GLU A 103 20.69 11.21 2.29
N ILE A 104 20.69 10.69 1.06
CA ILE A 104 19.63 9.80 0.58
C ILE A 104 19.55 8.53 1.42
N LEU A 105 20.70 7.96 1.81
CA LEU A 105 20.74 6.77 2.65
C LEU A 105 20.18 7.05 4.05
N ARG A 106 20.58 8.16 4.68
CA ARG A 106 20.05 8.59 5.98
C ARG A 106 18.53 8.72 5.96
N GLN A 107 17.99 9.45 4.97
CA GLN A 107 16.54 9.61 4.82
C GLN A 107 15.83 8.28 4.54
N ARG A 108 16.47 7.35 3.81
CA ARG A 108 15.94 6.01 3.59
C ARG A 108 15.87 5.22 4.89
N GLU A 109 16.91 5.27 5.71
CA GLU A 109 16.95 4.61 7.01
C GLU A 109 15.87 5.14 7.95
N GLU A 110 15.68 6.46 8.02
CA GLU A 110 14.61 7.07 8.82
C GLU A 110 13.21 6.65 8.35
N ARG A 111 12.98 6.63 7.03
CA ARG A 111 11.73 6.11 6.45
C ARG A 111 11.54 4.63 6.72
N ASN A 112 12.60 3.83 6.73
CA ASN A 112 12.51 2.42 7.03
C ASN A 112 12.21 2.18 8.51
N LYS A 113 12.86 2.93 9.43
CA LYS A 113 12.60 2.87 10.87
C LYS A 113 11.16 3.25 11.21
N SER A 114 10.66 4.35 10.66
CA SER A 114 9.26 4.77 10.84
C SER A 114 8.26 3.76 10.26
N LYS A 115 8.54 3.18 9.09
CA LYS A 115 7.73 2.11 8.52
C LYS A 115 7.74 0.84 9.36
N ALA A 116 8.89 0.45 9.91
CA ALA A 116 9.02 -0.71 10.78
C ALA A 116 8.20 -0.52 12.07
N ALA A 117 8.33 0.62 12.74
CA ALA A 117 7.54 0.95 13.92
C ALA A 117 6.02 0.93 13.63
N ALA A 118 5.60 1.48 12.49
CA ALA A 118 4.20 1.44 12.07
C ALA A 118 3.71 0.02 11.75
N ALA A 119 4.58 -0.85 11.20
CA ALA A 119 4.25 -2.24 10.94
C ALA A 119 4.12 -3.05 12.23
N GLU A 120 4.99 -2.80 13.23
CA GLU A 120 4.91 -3.39 14.55
C GLU A 120 3.62 -3.01 15.28
N ALA A 121 3.25 -1.72 15.26
CA ALA A 121 1.98 -1.26 15.84
C ALA A 121 0.77 -1.97 15.21
N ARG A 122 0.73 -2.07 13.88
CA ARG A 122 -0.33 -2.81 13.17
C ARG A 122 -0.33 -4.31 13.50
N ALA A 123 0.84 -4.91 13.72
CA ALA A 123 0.92 -6.31 14.11
C ALA A 123 0.34 -6.54 15.51
N VAL A 124 0.56 -5.61 16.44
CA VAL A 124 -0.06 -5.63 17.77
C VAL A 124 -1.58 -5.49 17.66
N GLU A 125 -2.07 -4.54 16.87
CA GLU A 125 -3.51 -4.36 16.62
C GLU A 125 -4.17 -5.62 16.05
N ARG A 126 -3.53 -6.29 15.09
CA ARG A 126 -4.05 -7.57 14.54
C ARG A 126 -4.14 -8.66 15.59
N LYS A 127 -3.13 -8.80 16.45
CA LYS A 127 -3.17 -9.77 17.55
C LYS A 127 -4.28 -9.46 18.54
N ALA A 128 -4.43 -8.19 18.92
CA ALA A 128 -5.52 -7.76 19.80
C ALA A 128 -6.89 -8.09 19.19
N PHE A 129 -7.07 -7.79 17.90
CA PHE A 129 -8.29 -8.12 17.18
C PHE A 129 -8.58 -9.63 17.14
N GLU A 130 -7.56 -10.46 16.90
CA GLU A 130 -7.71 -11.92 16.92
C GLU A 130 -8.13 -12.44 18.30
N ASP A 131 -7.57 -11.88 19.37
CA ASP A 131 -7.92 -12.26 20.74
C ASP A 131 -9.32 -11.80 21.12
N GLU A 132 -9.73 -10.59 20.75
CA GLU A 132 -11.11 -10.12 20.87
C GLU A 132 -12.08 -11.05 20.13
N PHE A 133 -11.74 -11.42 18.89
CA PHE A 133 -12.54 -12.34 18.10
C PHE A 133 -12.70 -13.70 18.81
N ARG A 134 -11.62 -14.27 19.37
CA ARG A 134 -11.69 -15.51 20.16
C ARG A 134 -12.59 -15.36 21.38
N GLN A 135 -12.50 -14.24 22.10
CA GLN A 135 -13.35 -13.98 23.26
C GLN A 135 -14.82 -13.92 22.86
N THR A 136 -15.16 -13.26 21.75
CA THR A 136 -16.55 -13.21 21.26
C THR A 136 -17.09 -14.60 20.94
N LEU A 137 -16.29 -15.47 20.30
CA LEU A 137 -16.69 -16.85 20.02
C LEU A 137 -16.94 -17.67 21.29
N MET A 138 -16.15 -17.46 22.34
CA MET A 138 -16.38 -18.15 23.62
C MET A 138 -17.65 -17.67 24.31
N LYS A 139 -17.96 -16.36 24.26
CA LYS A 139 -19.21 -15.80 24.78
C LYS A 139 -20.42 -16.39 24.05
N GLU A 140 -20.41 -16.36 22.71
CA GLU A 140 -21.47 -16.94 21.87
C GLU A 140 -21.72 -18.43 22.17
N ARG A 141 -20.64 -19.21 22.36
CA ARG A 141 -20.75 -20.62 22.75
C ARG A 141 -21.38 -20.77 24.13
N ALA A 142 -20.98 -19.96 25.11
CA ALA A 142 -21.53 -20.01 26.46
C ALA A 142 -23.02 -19.64 26.47
N GLU A 143 -23.42 -18.59 25.76
CA GLU A 143 -24.81 -18.16 25.63
C GLU A 143 -25.68 -19.25 25.01
N LYS A 144 -25.21 -19.92 23.95
CA LYS A 144 -25.92 -21.07 23.36
C LYS A 144 -26.08 -22.23 24.34
N LEU A 145 -25.05 -22.54 25.12
CA LEU A 145 -25.13 -23.60 26.14
C LEU A 145 -26.11 -23.24 27.27
N GLU A 146 -26.15 -21.97 27.70
CA GLU A 146 -27.14 -21.50 28.66
C GLU A 146 -28.56 -21.54 28.11
N TYR A 147 -28.76 -21.11 26.87
CA TYR A 147 -30.04 -21.21 26.19
C TYR A 147 -30.55 -22.66 26.15
N TRP A 148 -29.68 -23.62 25.81
CA TRP A 148 -30.02 -25.03 25.82
C TRP A 148 -30.36 -25.56 27.21
N ARG A 149 -29.61 -25.17 28.25
CA ARG A 149 -29.91 -25.53 29.64
C ARG A 149 -31.28 -25.03 30.08
N ARG A 150 -31.59 -23.74 29.85
CA ARG A 150 -32.92 -23.17 30.15
C ARG A 150 -34.03 -23.85 29.37
N ARG A 151 -33.77 -24.20 28.10
CA ARG A 151 -34.75 -24.91 27.27
C ARG A 151 -35.04 -26.32 27.77
N GLN A 152 -34.02 -27.06 28.21
CA GLN A 152 -34.22 -28.37 28.82
C GLN A 152 -35.03 -28.29 30.12
N GLN A 153 -34.69 -27.34 30.99
CA GLN A 153 -35.44 -27.09 32.22
C GLN A 153 -36.91 -26.78 31.93
N ALA A 154 -37.19 -25.89 30.98
CA ALA A 154 -38.56 -25.55 30.59
C ALA A 154 -39.34 -26.75 30.00
N ILE A 155 -38.66 -27.66 29.29
CA ILE A 155 -39.28 -28.89 28.79
C ILE A 155 -39.62 -29.83 29.95
N GLU A 156 -38.70 -29.98 30.91
CA GLU A 156 -38.87 -30.83 32.07
C GLU A 156 -39.97 -30.31 33.01
N GLU A 157 -40.01 -29.01 33.29
CA GLU A 157 -41.09 -28.35 34.00
C GLU A 157 -42.45 -28.59 33.33
N LYS A 158 -42.53 -28.43 32.00
CA LYS A 158 -43.77 -28.72 31.24
C LYS A 158 -44.17 -30.19 31.36
N LYS A 159 -43.21 -31.13 31.34
CA LYS A 159 -43.49 -32.55 31.56
C LYS A 159 -44.01 -32.80 32.99
N ASN A 160 -43.42 -32.16 33.99
CA ASN A 160 -43.82 -32.29 35.38
C ASN A 160 -45.22 -31.71 35.63
N ILE A 161 -45.51 -30.51 35.10
CA ILE A 161 -46.86 -29.91 35.17
C ILE A 161 -47.91 -30.83 34.54
N LYS A 162 -47.62 -31.41 33.36
CA LYS A 162 -48.52 -32.37 32.72
C LYS A 162 -48.72 -33.63 33.57
N LYS A 163 -47.64 -34.21 34.11
CA LYS A 163 -47.72 -35.39 34.99
C LYS A 163 -48.55 -35.10 36.24
N GLU A 164 -48.37 -33.94 36.87
CA GLU A 164 -49.15 -33.55 38.04
C GLU A 164 -50.62 -33.31 37.70
N LEU A 165 -50.92 -32.67 36.57
CA LEU A 165 -52.29 -32.49 36.10
C LEU A 165 -52.97 -33.84 35.89
N ILE A 166 -52.31 -34.77 35.22
CA ILE A 166 -52.81 -36.14 35.03
C ILE A 166 -53.03 -36.82 36.38
N ARG A 167 -52.08 -36.72 37.33
CA ARG A 167 -52.22 -37.32 38.68
C ARG A 167 -53.44 -36.79 39.44
N LYS A 168 -53.72 -35.48 39.33
CA LYS A 168 -54.90 -34.83 39.94
C LYS A 168 -56.20 -35.25 39.25
N GLN A 169 -56.18 -35.42 37.93
CA GLN A 169 -57.35 -35.90 37.19
C GLN A 169 -57.60 -37.40 37.43
N SER A 170 -56.55 -38.21 37.47
CA SER A 170 -56.65 -39.66 37.62
C SER A 170 -57.22 -40.08 38.98
N SER A 171 -57.07 -39.27 40.02
CA SER A 171 -57.74 -39.54 41.31
C SER A 171 -59.28 -39.46 41.23
N THR A 172 -59.83 -38.82 40.19
CA THR A 172 -61.28 -38.80 39.92
C THR A 172 -61.71 -39.82 38.87
N TRP A 173 -60.77 -40.55 38.25
CA TRP A 173 -61.11 -41.58 37.28
C TRP A 173 -61.84 -42.73 37.97
N ILE A 174 -62.78 -43.30 37.24
CA ILE A 174 -63.67 -44.35 37.72
C ILE A 174 -63.26 -45.62 37.02
N ASP A 175 -62.95 -46.68 37.78
CA ASP A 175 -62.67 -47.98 37.20
C ASP A 175 -63.93 -48.53 36.50
N GLU A 176 -63.73 -49.28 35.43
CA GLU A 176 -64.80 -49.79 34.57
C GLU A 176 -65.87 -50.57 35.34
N HIS A 177 -65.45 -51.40 36.30
CA HIS A 177 -66.35 -52.16 37.18
C HIS A 177 -67.16 -51.30 38.17
N LYS A 178 -66.78 -50.04 38.39
CA LYS A 178 -67.49 -49.07 39.27
C LYS A 178 -68.26 -48.02 38.48
N LEU A 179 -68.21 -48.06 37.15
CA LEU A 179 -68.76 -47.03 36.28
C LEU A 179 -70.30 -46.99 36.34
N GLU A 180 -70.94 -48.16 36.21
CA GLU A 180 -72.40 -48.29 36.23
C GLU A 180 -73.00 -47.79 37.56
N GLY A 181 -72.38 -48.14 38.69
CA GLY A 181 -72.81 -47.68 40.01
C GLY A 181 -72.74 -46.15 40.17
N LYS A 182 -71.65 -45.52 39.70
CA LYS A 182 -71.50 -44.06 39.74
C LYS A 182 -72.44 -43.32 38.78
N ILE A 183 -72.79 -43.93 37.65
CA ILE A 183 -73.78 -43.37 36.71
C ILE A 183 -75.15 -43.30 37.39
N LEU A 184 -75.56 -44.38 38.04
CA LEU A 184 -76.83 -44.43 38.79
C LEU A 184 -76.85 -43.42 39.93
N GLU A 185 -75.77 -43.34 40.72
CA GLU A 185 -75.62 -42.36 41.81
C GLU A 185 -75.83 -40.93 41.32
N ARG A 186 -75.21 -40.55 40.20
CA ARG A 186 -75.30 -39.19 39.64
C ARG A 186 -76.67 -38.86 39.02
N ILE A 187 -77.38 -39.87 38.51
CA ILE A 187 -78.76 -39.73 38.00
C ILE A 187 -79.73 -39.51 39.16
N ILE A 188 -79.46 -40.09 40.33
CA ILE A 188 -80.27 -39.94 41.54
C ILE A 188 -79.94 -38.62 42.26
N ASP A 189 -78.67 -38.22 42.30
CA ASP A 189 -78.14 -37.00 42.96
C ASP A 189 -78.31 -35.71 42.14
N THR A 190 -79.32 -35.59 41.27
CA THR A 190 -79.57 -34.35 40.51
C THR A 190 -80.01 -33.22 41.44
N LYS A 191 -79.04 -32.55 42.10
CA LYS A 191 -79.22 -31.22 42.67
C LYS A 191 -79.33 -30.22 41.51
N PRO A 192 -80.43 -29.45 41.40
CA PRO A 192 -80.49 -28.33 40.47
C PRO A 192 -79.47 -27.27 40.90
N LEU A 193 -78.85 -26.61 39.90
CA LEU A 193 -77.98 -25.45 40.07
C LEU A 193 -78.65 -24.32 40.87
#